data_AF-A6G8T1-F1
#
_entry.id   AF-A6G8T1-F1
#
_cell.length_a   1.000
_cell.length_b   1.000
_cell.length_c   1.000
_cell.angle_alpha   90.00
_cell.angle_beta   90.00
_cell.angle_gamma   90.00
#
_symmetry.space_group_name_H-M   'P 1'
#
loop_
_entity.id
_entity.type
_entity.pdbx_description
1 polymer ?
#
loop_
_entity_poly.entity_id
_entity_poly.type
_entity_poly.pdbx_seq_one_letter_code
_entity_poly.pdbx_strand_id
1 'polypeptide(L)' 'MTPPDPLKDCRILLVDDHDDLAENLTEILEEEGAQVTRAARASEALDRAVEGLTSRWSTSACPTRPA' A
#
# COMPACT_ATOMS: atom_id res chain seq x y z
N MET A 1 -3.61 -23.28 19.32
CA MET A 1 -2.77 -22.96 18.16
C MET A 1 -3.37 -21.72 17.54
N THR A 2 -2.73 -20.56 17.65
CA THR A 2 -3.16 -19.37 16.92
C THR A 2 -2.87 -19.62 15.43
N PRO A 3 -3.83 -19.44 14.51
CA PRO A 3 -3.56 -19.55 13.09
C PRO A 3 -2.47 -18.54 12.68
N PRO A 4 -1.65 -18.83 11.66
CA PRO A 4 -0.68 -17.87 11.17
C PRO A 4 -1.39 -16.61 10.64
N ASP A 5 -0.88 -15.44 11.01
CA ASP A 5 -1.39 -14.14 10.52
C ASP A 5 -1.24 -14.11 8.99
N PRO A 6 -2.34 -14.18 8.22
CA PRO A 6 -2.28 -14.44 6.78
C PRO A 6 -1.65 -13.32 5.98
N LEU A 7 -1.59 -12.11 6.54
CA LEU A 7 -1.04 -10.92 5.87
C LEU A 7 0.30 -10.46 6.46
N LYS A 8 0.94 -11.31 7.27
CA LYS A 8 2.26 -11.02 7.82
C LYS A 8 3.25 -10.67 6.70
N ASP A 9 3.99 -9.57 6.90
CA ASP A 9 4.95 -8.99 5.96
C ASP A 9 4.34 -8.41 4.66
N CYS A 10 3.01 -8.37 4.52
CA CYS A 10 2.34 -7.66 3.45
C CYS A 10 2.31 -6.14 3.73
N ARG A 11 2.53 -5.35 2.68
CA ARG A 11 2.29 -3.90 2.68
C ARG A 11 1.12 -3.61 1.75
N ILE A 12 0.07 -2.99 2.30
CA ILE A 12 -1.18 -2.75 1.59
C ILE A 12 -1.39 -1.25 1.45
N LEU A 13 -1.71 -0.81 0.24
CA LEU A 13 -2.19 0.56 -0.02
C LEU A 13 -3.72 0.49 -0.13
N LEU A 14 -4.41 0.98 0.90
CA LEU A 14 -5.87 1.08 0.94
C LEU A 14 -6.31 2.42 0.36
N VAL A 15 -7.19 2.41 -0.64
CA VAL A 15 -7.69 3.62 -1.30
C VAL A 15 -9.21 3.66 -1.16
N ASP A 16 -9.69 4.58 -0.33
CA ASP A 16 -11.11 4.76 -0.05
C ASP A 16 -11.37 6.22 0.34
N ASP A 17 -12.39 6.85 -0.24
CA ASP A 17 -12.75 8.24 -0.02
C ASP A 17 -13.61 8.46 1.24
N HIS A 18 -14.04 7.39 1.90
CA HIS A 18 -14.82 7.44 3.13
C HIS A 18 -13.92 7.13 4.35
N ASP A 19 -13.59 8.17 5.12
CA ASP A 19 -12.64 8.08 6.24
C ASP A 19 -13.02 7.02 7.28
N ASP A 20 -14.29 6.97 7.70
CA ASP A 20 -14.77 5.99 8.70
C ASP A 20 -14.59 4.54 8.20
N LEU A 21 -14.87 4.29 6.92
CA LEU A 21 -14.70 2.96 6.32
C LEU A 21 -13.22 2.62 6.21
N ALA A 22 -12.40 3.57 5.78
CA ALA A 22 -10.96 3.40 5.64
C ALA A 22 -10.28 3.09 6.99
N GLU A 23 -10.76 3.70 8.08
CA GLU A 23 -10.30 3.40 9.44
C GLU A 23 -10.66 1.96 9.85
N ASN A 24 -11.93 1.58 9.75
CA ASN A 24 -12.37 0.21 10.07
C ASN A 24 -11.61 -0.86 9.27
N LEU A 25 -11.38 -0.64 7.97
CA LEU A 25 -10.64 -1.56 7.12
C LEU A 25 -9.15 -1.63 7.49
N THR A 26 -8.57 -0.51 7.91
CA THR A 26 -7.16 -0.46 8.35
C THR A 26 -6.98 -1.32 9.60
N GLU A 27 -7.86 -1.17 10.59
CA GLU A 27 -7.82 -1.97 11.82
C GLU A 27 -7.87 -3.47 11.51
N ILE A 28 -8.84 -3.91 10.70
CA ILE A 28 -8.98 -5.32 10.32
C ILE A 28 -7.72 -5.85 9.63
N LEU A 29 -7.14 -5.10 8.69
CA LEU A 29 -5.97 -5.55 7.94
C LEU A 29 -4.71 -5.59 8.81
N GLU A 30 -4.56 -4.66 9.74
CA GLU A 30 -3.43 -4.63 10.69
C GLU A 30 -3.57 -5.75 11.76
N GLU A 31 -4.78 -6.07 12.21
CA GLU A 31 -5.07 -7.23 13.06
C GLU A 31 -4.63 -8.55 12.40
N GLU A 32 -4.77 -8.64 11.07
CA GLU A 32 -4.32 -9.80 10.27
C GLU A 32 -2.81 -9.76 9.92
N GLY A 33 -2.06 -8.79 10.47
CA GLY A 33 -0.61 -8.69 10.40
C GLY A 33 -0.04 -7.87 9.25
N ALA A 34 -0.89 -7.16 8.49
CA ALA A 34 -0.44 -6.28 7.40
C ALA A 34 0.12 -4.95 7.90
N GLN A 35 0.91 -4.28 7.06
CA GLN A 35 1.24 -2.86 7.19
C GLN A 35 0.39 -2.07 6.20
N VAL A 36 -0.51 -1.23 6.68
CA VAL A 36 -1.46 -0.52 5.82
C VAL A 36 -1.04 0.94 5.64
N THR A 37 -1.17 1.43 4.43
CA THR A 37 -1.06 2.84 4.07
C THR A 37 -2.38 3.27 3.45
N ARG A 38 -3.06 4.26 4.02
CA ARG A 38 -4.35 4.77 3.50
C ARG A 38 -4.12 5.82 2.42
N ALA A 39 -5.10 6.06 1.55
CA ALA A 39 -5.21 7.21 0.65
C ALA A 39 -6.69 7.52 0.37
N ALA A 40 -7.08 8.80 0.40
CA ALA A 40 -8.47 9.22 0.22
C ALA A 40 -8.87 9.35 -1.27
N ARG A 41 -7.89 9.33 -2.18
CA ARG A 41 -8.09 9.55 -3.61
C ARG A 41 -6.99 8.91 -4.44
N ALA A 42 -7.31 8.63 -5.71
CA ALA A 42 -6.39 7.98 -6.65
C ALA A 42 -5.05 8.71 -6.86
N SER A 43 -5.05 10.05 -6.87
CA SER A 43 -3.83 10.85 -7.04
C SER A 43 -2.88 10.70 -5.86
N GLU A 44 -3.42 10.75 -4.65
CA GLU A 44 -2.65 10.54 -3.42
C GLU A 44 -2.15 9.09 -3.32
N ALA A 45 -2.97 8.12 -3.74
CA ALA A 45 -2.56 6.72 -3.83
C ALA A 45 -1.39 6.51 -4.81
N LEU A 46 -1.42 7.19 -5.96
CA LEU A 46 -0.34 7.12 -6.94
C LEU A 46 0.97 7.67 -6.38
N ASP A 47 0.94 8.81 -5.70
CA ASP A 47 2.11 9.41 -5.06
C ASP A 47 2.75 8.42 -4.06
N ARG A 48 1.93 7.81 -3.20
CA ARG A 48 2.39 6.82 -2.20
C ARG A 48 2.89 5.52 -2.83
N ALA A 49 2.26 5.06 -3.91
CA ALA A 49 2.70 3.88 -4.63
C ALA A 49 4.10 4.10 -5.26
N VAL A 50 4.35 5.28 -5.83
CA VAL A 50 5.65 5.63 -6.40
C VAL A 50 6.74 5.66 -5.32
N GLU A 51 6.48 6.24 -4.15
CA GLU A 51 7.41 6.23 -3.01
C GLU A 51 7.76 4.80 -2.57
N GLY A 52 6.76 3.94 -2.47
CA GLY A 52 6.94 2.52 -2.10
C GLY A 52 7.69 1.69 -3.15
N LEU A 53 7.47 1.98 -4.44
CA LEU A 53 8.09 1.27 -5.56
C LEU A 53 9.54 1.71 -5.81
N THR A 54 9.82 3.01 -5.74
CA THR A 54 11.16 3.59 -5.96
C THR A 54 12.17 3.14 -4.91
N SER A 55 11.70 2.85 -3.69
CA SER A 55 12.52 2.28 -2.61
C SER A 55 12.95 0.82 -2.85
N ARG A 56 12.30 0.10 -3.79
CA ARG A 56 12.55 -1.34 -4.05
C ARG A 56 13.03 -1.63 -5.48
N TRP A 57 12.80 -0.76 -6.44
CA TRP A 57 13.26 -0.93 -7.82
C TRP A 57 14.42 0.02 -8.14
N SER A 58 15.59 -0.22 -7.55
CA SER A 58 16.84 0.46 -7.96
C SER A 58 17.63 -0.34 -9.00
N THR A 59 17.07 -1.40 -9.61
CA THR A 59 17.75 -2.12 -10.69
C THR A 59 16.77 -2.75 -11.69
N SER A 60 16.23 -1.94 -12.59
CA SER A 60 16.11 -2.28 -14.02
C SER A 60 15.51 -1.08 -14.76
N ALA A 61 16.30 -0.49 -15.65
CA ALA A 61 16.04 0.77 -16.33
C ALA A 61 14.78 0.75 -17.20
N CYS A 62 14.02 1.85 -17.18
CA CYS A 62 13.14 2.21 -18.29
C CYS A 62 13.96 3.13 -19.23
N PRO A 63 14.31 2.69 -20.45
CA PRO A 63 15.14 3.48 -21.37
C PRO A 63 14.36 4.71 -21.84
N THR A 64 14.98 5.88 -21.70
CA THR A 64 14.49 7.19 -22.09
C THR A 64 13.93 7.21 -23.52
N ARG A 65 12.69 7.70 -23.70
CA ARG A 65 12.15 8.02 -25.02
C ARG A 65 12.68 9.40 -25.47
N PRO A 66 13.36 9.53 -26.62
CA PRO A 66 13.78 10.84 -27.14
C PRO A 66 12.56 11.64 -27.66
N ALA A 67 12.78 12.95 -27.75
CA ALA A 67 11.82 14.00 -28.12
C ALA A 67 11.21 13.84 -29.53
#